data_AF-A0A5R2MS84-F1
#
_entry.id   AF-A0A5R2MS84-F1
#
_cell.length_a   1.000
_cell.length_b   1.000
_cell.length_c   1.000
_cell.angle_alpha   90.00
_cell.angle_beta   90.00
_cell.angle_gamma   90.00
#
_symmetry.space_group_name_H-M   'P 1'
#
loop_
_entity.id
_entity.type
_entity.pdbx_description
1 polymer ?
#
loop_
_entity_poly.entity_id
_entity_poly.type
_entity_poly.pdbx_seq_one_letter_code
_entity_poly.pdbx_strand_id
1 'polypeptide(L)'
;TDRRMTRYFMTVAEAVDLVIMSAADAASRPAGQDYAVYMLDMGKPVPILEVAETMIRMAGKSPYTDIPIRFTGIRPGEKLHETLHGEDEELVE
;
A
#
# COMPACT_ATOMS: atom_id res chain seq x y z
N THR A 1 -10.95 10.54 -7.06
CA THR A 1 -10.03 11.26 -6.16
C THR A 1 -9.15 12.22 -6.96
N ASP A 2 -7.94 12.56 -6.48
CA ASP A 2 -6.93 13.43 -7.10
C ASP A 2 -5.98 12.65 -8.02
N ARG A 3 -5.47 13.31 -9.06
CA ARG A 3 -4.56 12.76 -10.06
C ARG A 3 -3.15 12.46 -9.56
N ARG A 4 -2.73 13.07 -8.45
CA ARG A 4 -1.39 12.94 -7.86
C ARG A 4 -1.32 11.85 -6.79
N MET A 5 -2.44 11.22 -6.46
CA MET A 5 -2.53 10.26 -5.37
C MET A 5 -1.70 9.00 -5.67
N THR A 6 -0.89 8.56 -4.71
CA THR A 6 -0.12 7.31 -4.78
C THR A 6 -0.44 6.40 -3.60
N ARG A 7 -0.34 5.08 -3.81
CA ARG A 7 -0.59 4.07 -2.77
C ARG A 7 0.44 2.95 -2.85
N TYR A 8 0.78 2.39 -1.71
CA TYR A 8 1.45 1.10 -1.65
C TYR A 8 0.42 0.01 -1.93
N PHE A 9 0.84 -1.02 -2.65
CA PHE A 9 0.04 -2.18 -2.94
C PHE A 9 0.74 -3.40 -2.39
N MET A 10 -0.05 -4.29 -1.80
CA MET A 10 0.36 -5.64 -1.45
C MET A 10 -0.73 -6.59 -1.94
N THR A 11 -0.33 -7.80 -2.24
CA THR A 11 -1.22 -8.92 -2.49
C THR A 11 -1.82 -9.42 -1.17
N VAL A 12 -2.94 -10.14 -1.27
CA VAL A 12 -3.56 -10.77 -0.10
C VAL A 12 -2.62 -11.81 0.52
N ALA A 13 -1.84 -12.52 -0.30
CA ALA A 13 -0.88 -13.52 0.20
C ALA A 13 0.22 -12.86 1.03
N GLU A 14 0.82 -11.77 0.54
CA GLU A 14 1.86 -11.05 1.29
C GLU A 14 1.35 -10.49 2.63
N ALA A 15 0.11 -10.00 2.65
CA ALA A 15 -0.52 -9.53 3.90
C ALA A 15 -0.71 -10.68 4.90
N VAL A 16 -1.13 -11.86 4.43
CA VAL A 16 -1.28 -13.05 5.28
C VAL A 16 0.08 -13.55 5.78
N ASP A 17 1.08 -13.60 4.90
CA ASP A 17 2.43 -14.03 5.24
C ASP A 17 3.04 -13.13 6.32
N LEU A 18 2.87 -11.80 6.22
CA LEU A 18 3.30 -10.85 7.25
C LEU A 18 2.70 -11.18 8.62
N VAL A 19 1.40 -11.49 8.68
CA VAL A 19 0.70 -11.84 9.93
C VAL A 19 1.22 -13.16 10.50
N ILE A 20 1.43 -14.17 9.66
CA ILE A 20 1.94 -15.47 10.11
C ILE A 20 3.38 -15.36 10.60
N MET A 21 4.25 -14.67 9.87
CA MET A 21 5.65 -14.48 10.24
C MET A 21 5.80 -13.68 11.53
N SER A 22 5.06 -12.57 11.68
CA SER A 22 5.08 -11.76 12.90
C SER A 22 4.60 -12.54 14.13
N ALA A 23 3.57 -13.38 13.98
CA ALA A 23 3.10 -14.24 15.06
C ALA A 23 4.11 -15.34 15.42
N ALA A 24 4.76 -15.95 14.43
CA ALA A 24 5.78 -16.96 14.65
C ALA A 24 7.02 -16.39 15.36
N ASP A 25 7.49 -15.21 14.94
CA ASP A 25 8.61 -14.52 15.60
C ASP A 25 8.25 -14.18 17.05
N ALA A 26 7.09 -13.57 17.27
CA ALA A 26 6.61 -13.21 18.61
C ALA A 26 6.51 -14.42 19.55
N ALA A 27 6.08 -15.59 19.05
CA ALA A 27 6.00 -16.82 19.84
C ALA A 27 7.39 -17.40 20.19
N SER A 28 8.43 -17.09 19.42
CA SER A 28 9.79 -17.55 19.65
C SER A 28 10.60 -16.67 20.61
N ARG A 29 10.14 -15.44 20.87
CA ARG A 29 10.83 -14.49 21.74
C ARG A 29 10.70 -14.85 23.23
N PRO A 30 11.76 -14.67 24.04
CA PRO A 30 11.70 -14.79 25.49
C PRO A 30 10.60 -13.92 26.11
N ALA A 31 9.89 -14.47 27.10
CA ALA A 31 8.86 -13.74 27.84
C ALA A 31 9.47 -12.48 28.50
N GLY A 32 8.89 -11.32 28.21
CA GLY A 32 9.33 -10.02 28.74
C GLY A 32 10.21 -9.18 27.82
N GLN A 33 10.39 -9.55 26.55
CA GLN A 33 11.01 -8.70 25.52
C GLN A 33 10.03 -7.71 24.87
N ASP A 34 10.58 -6.65 24.28
CA ASP A 34 9.87 -5.54 23.64
C ASP A 34 8.91 -5.97 22.52
N TYR A 35 7.84 -5.19 22.38
CA TYR A 35 6.89 -5.27 21.27
C TYR A 35 7.60 -4.94 19.96
N ALA A 36 7.28 -5.67 18.89
CA ALA A 36 7.77 -5.38 17.55
C ALA A 36 6.61 -4.96 16.64
N VAL A 37 6.86 -3.96 15.80
CA VAL A 37 5.99 -3.58 14.69
C VAL A 37 6.60 -4.18 13.43
N TYR A 38 5.81 -4.95 12.71
CA TYR A 38 6.24 -5.58 11.46
C TYR A 38 5.63 -4.83 10.29
N MET A 39 6.43 -4.62 9.26
CA MET A 39 6.03 -3.91 8.07
C MET A 39 6.52 -4.68 6.84
N LEU A 40 5.65 -4.79 5.85
CA LEU A 40 6.01 -5.38 4.57
C LEU A 40 6.70 -4.33 3.69
N ASP A 41 7.82 -4.71 3.06
CA ASP A 41 8.37 -3.94 1.94
C ASP A 41 7.47 -4.12 0.71
N MET A 42 6.62 -3.13 0.46
CA MET A 42 5.72 -3.08 -0.70
C MET A 42 6.38 -2.42 -1.91
N GLY A 43 7.68 -2.14 -1.87
CA GLY A 43 8.41 -1.44 -2.91
C GLY A 43 8.03 0.03 -3.00
N LYS A 44 7.83 0.54 -4.22
CA LYS A 44 7.53 1.96 -4.46
C LYS A 44 6.02 2.20 -4.52
N PRO A 45 5.52 3.31 -3.95
CA PRO A 45 4.10 3.64 -4.06
C PRO A 45 3.74 3.93 -5.51
N VAL A 46 2.61 3.39 -5.96
CA VAL A 46 2.14 3.45 -7.35
C VAL A 46 1.08 4.54 -7.50
N PRO A 47 1.11 5.37 -8.56
CA PRO A 47 0.05 6.32 -8.86
C PRO A 47 -1.29 5.64 -9.14
N ILE A 48 -2.36 6.08 -8.47
CA ILE A 48 -3.72 5.53 -8.69
C ILE A 48 -4.20 5.76 -10.12
N LEU A 49 -3.75 6.85 -10.75
CA LEU A 49 -4.05 7.13 -12.15
C LEU A 49 -3.50 6.03 -13.08
N GLU A 50 -2.27 5.60 -12.85
CA GLU A 50 -1.62 4.56 -13.66
C GLU A 50 -2.32 3.22 -13.48
N VAL A 51 -2.77 2.91 -12.27
CA VAL A 51 -3.58 1.72 -11.99
C VAL A 51 -4.88 1.75 -12.81
N ALA A 52 -5.63 2.85 -12.77
CA ALA A 52 -6.88 2.98 -13.52
C ALA A 52 -6.67 2.85 -15.04
N GLU A 53 -5.64 3.50 -15.59
CA GLU A 53 -5.30 3.40 -17.01
C GLU A 53 -4.88 1.98 -17.40
N THR A 54 -4.11 1.31 -16.54
CA THR A 54 -3.66 -0.07 -16.76
C THR A 54 -4.85 -1.03 -16.74
N MET A 55 -5.79 -0.88 -15.81
CA MET A 55 -7.01 -1.70 -15.79
C MET A 55 -7.85 -1.53 -17.06
N ILE A 56 -7.98 -0.31 -17.58
CA ILE A 56 -8.68 -0.05 -18.85
C ILE A 56 -7.96 -0.76 -20.02
N ARG A 57 -6.62 -0.63 -20.08
CA ARG A 57 -5.79 -1.30 -21.10
C ARG A 57 -5.90 -2.82 -21.02
N MET A 58 -5.87 -3.40 -19.82
CA MET A 58 -6.04 -4.84 -19.60
C MET A 58 -7.41 -5.36 -20.05
N ALA A 59 -8.44 -4.51 -20.04
CA ALA A 59 -9.75 -4.82 -20.58
C ALA A 59 -9.83 -4.69 -22.12
N GLY A 60 -8.70 -4.46 -22.81
CA GLY A 60 -8.63 -4.30 -24.26
C GLY A 60 -9.16 -2.96 -24.77
N LYS A 61 -9.19 -1.92 -23.93
CA LYS A 61 -9.76 -0.60 -24.23
C LYS A 61 -8.71 0.50 -24.13
N SER A 62 -8.95 1.62 -24.81
CA SER A 62 -8.11 2.82 -24.78
C SER A 62 -8.58 3.80 -23.70
N PRO A 63 -7.74 4.15 -22.71
CA PRO A 63 -8.06 5.17 -21.72
C PRO A 63 -8.41 6.51 -22.36
N TYR A 64 -9.36 7.24 -21.77
CA TYR A 64 -9.86 8.55 -22.23
C TYR A 64 -10.60 8.58 -23.57
N THR A 65 -10.55 7.49 -24.34
CA THR A 65 -11.31 7.31 -25.59
C THR A 65 -12.51 6.40 -25.37
N ASP A 66 -12.27 5.13 -25.00
CA ASP A 66 -13.33 4.13 -24.81
C ASP A 66 -13.95 4.23 -23.40
N ILE A 67 -13.13 4.59 -22.41
CA ILE A 67 -13.55 4.77 -21.02
C ILE A 67 -12.98 6.10 -20.50
N PRO A 68 -13.83 7.09 -20.15
CA PRO A 68 -13.38 8.36 -19.60
C PRO A 68 -12.98 8.21 -18.12
N ILE A 69 -11.86 8.81 -17.74
CA ILE A 69 -11.44 8.94 -16.34
C ILE A 69 -11.88 10.32 -15.82
N ARG A 70 -12.63 10.35 -14.72
CA ARG A 70 -13.11 11.59 -14.08
C ARG A 70 -12.53 11.72 -12.68
N PHE A 71 -11.87 12.85 -12.42
CA PHE A 71 -11.35 13.18 -11.09
C PHE A 71 -12.46 13.80 -10.24
N THR A 72 -12.78 13.15 -9.12
CA THR A 72 -13.84 13.57 -8.20
C THR A 72 -13.36 14.48 -7.06
N GLY A 73 -12.05 14.79 -7.01
CA GLY A 73 -11.44 15.48 -5.87
C GLY A 73 -11.20 14.56 -4.67
N ILE A 74 -10.39 15.05 -3.73
CA ILE A 74 -9.98 14.36 -2.49
C ILE A 74 -11.14 14.35 -1.50
N ARG A 75 -11.41 13.21 -0.86
CA ARG A 75 -12.41 13.13 0.22
C ARG A 75 -11.84 13.67 1.53
N PRO A 76 -12.67 14.21 2.46
CA PRO A 76 -12.19 14.64 3.76
C PRO A 76 -11.41 13.52 4.47
N GLY A 77 -10.18 13.81 4.90
CA GLY A 77 -9.30 12.85 5.58
C GLY A 77 -8.43 11.97 4.66
N GLU A 78 -8.60 12.02 3.33
CA GLU A 78 -7.72 11.27 2.42
C GLU A 78 -6.33 11.92 2.34
N LYS A 79 -5.28 11.12 2.56
CA LYS A 79 -3.89 11.51 2.30
C LYS A 79 -3.56 11.40 0.81
N LEU A 80 -2.77 12.33 0.28
CA LEU A 80 -2.25 12.23 -1.09
C LEU A 80 -1.24 11.08 -1.24
N HIS A 81 -0.37 10.92 -0.24
CA HIS A 81 0.67 9.90 -0.19
C HIS A 81 0.65 9.24 1.19
N GLU A 82 0.91 7.95 1.22
CA GLU A 82 1.05 7.21 2.48
C GLU A 82 2.49 7.31 3.00
N THR A 83 2.62 7.25 4.32
CA THR A 83 3.91 7.14 5.02
C THR A 83 3.83 5.86 5.82
N LEU A 84 4.82 4.98 5.66
CA LEU A 84 4.77 3.65 6.25
C LEU A 84 5.30 3.60 7.69
N HIS A 85 6.21 4.52 8.05
CA HIS A 85 6.76 4.66 9.40
C HIS A 85 6.80 6.13 9.82
N GLY A 86 6.79 6.39 11.11
CA GLY A 86 6.99 7.71 11.71
C GLY A 86 8.43 8.21 11.56
N GLU A 87 8.63 9.52 11.75
CA GLU A 87 9.97 10.12 11.74
C GLU A 87 10.83 9.64 12.92
N ASP A 88 10.20 9.33 14.05
CA ASP A 88 10.85 8.85 15.28
C ASP A 88 10.91 7.31 15.38
N GLU A 89 10.49 6.59 14.33
CA GLU A 89 10.56 5.13 14.29
C GLU A 89 11.85 4.67 13.62
N GLU A 90 12.64 3.88 14.35
CA GLU A 90 13.85 3.26 13.82
C GLU A 90 13.50 1.98 13.06
N LEU A 91 13.90 1.94 11.78
CA LEU A 91 13.78 0.74 10.96
C LEU A 91 14.93 -0.21 11.30
N VAL A 92 14.58 -1.40 11.76
CA VAL A 92 15.52 -2.50 11.99
C VAL A 92 15.33 -3.50 10.86
N GLU A 93 16.35 -3.66 10.00
CA GLU A 93 16.38 -4.63 8.89
C GLU A 93 16.77 -6.04 9.35
#